data_AF-Q18IB4-F1
#
_entry.id   AF-Q18IB4-F1
#
_cell.length_a   1.000
_cell.length_b   1.000
_cell.length_c   1.000
_cell.angle_alpha   90.00
_cell.angle_beta   90.00
_cell.angle_gamma   90.00
#
_symmetry.space_group_name_H-M   'P 1'
#
loop_
_entity.id
_entity.type
_entity.pdbx_description
1 polymer ?
#
loop_
_entity_poly.entity_id
_entity_poly.type
_entity_poly.pdbx_seq_one_letter_code
_entity_poly.pdbx_strand_id
1 'polypeptide(L)'
;MQQTLSGCAFCDSPPGSQMGEAHTWGKDERVTHPICVDCAVQERPDPEERDHHTCDGCGLVVDALAALTRFRVELGHLEGPLQFCARCNPGGLATYWTRDLEEHLVQEVSE
;
A
#
# COMPACT_ATOMS: atom_id res chain seq x y z
N MET A 1 -7.56 8.41 -21.79
CA MET A 1 -8.03 7.02 -21.73
C MET A 1 -7.86 6.56 -20.30
N GLN A 2 -8.95 6.28 -19.57
CA GLN A 2 -8.87 5.73 -18.20
C GLN A 2 -8.94 4.21 -18.35
N GLN A 3 -7.84 3.52 -18.08
CA GLN A 3 -7.85 2.07 -17.99
C GLN A 3 -8.49 1.69 -16.66
N THR A 4 -9.77 1.33 -16.70
CA THR A 4 -10.44 0.72 -15.55
C THR A 4 -9.88 -0.68 -15.40
N LEU A 5 -8.87 -0.84 -14.55
CA LEU A 5 -8.41 -2.16 -14.10
C LEU A 5 -9.64 -2.87 -13.52
N SER A 6 -10.12 -3.88 -14.22
CA SER A 6 -11.30 -4.66 -13.83
C SER A 6 -10.85 -5.66 -12.77
N GLY A 7 -10.74 -5.23 -11.51
CA GLY A 7 -10.29 -6.05 -10.38
C GLY A 7 -9.68 -5.21 -9.26
N CYS A 8 -9.33 -5.83 -8.14
CA CYS A 8 -8.55 -5.16 -7.10
C CYS A 8 -7.15 -4.83 -7.66
N ALA A 9 -6.60 -3.66 -7.35
CA ALA A 9 -5.25 -3.31 -7.77
C ALA A 9 -4.16 -3.99 -6.93
N PHE A 10 -4.52 -4.48 -5.74
CA PHE A 10 -3.58 -4.98 -4.72
C PHE A 10 -3.54 -6.52 -4.64
N CYS A 11 -4.46 -7.22 -5.31
CA CYS A 11 -4.52 -8.69 -5.34
C CYS A 11 -5.29 -9.17 -6.59
N ASP A 12 -5.32 -10.48 -6.82
CA ASP A 12 -6.01 -11.08 -7.99
C ASP A 12 -7.54 -11.19 -7.83
N SER A 13 -8.16 -10.43 -6.91
CA SER A 13 -9.62 -10.46 -6.75
C SER A 13 -10.33 -9.98 -8.03
N PRO A 14 -11.25 -10.79 -8.59
CA PRO A 14 -11.92 -10.47 -9.84
C PRO A 14 -12.89 -9.28 -9.70
N PRO A 15 -13.25 -8.63 -10.82
CA PRO A 15 -14.29 -7.60 -10.84
C PRO A 15 -15.64 -8.23 -10.49
N GLY A 16 -16.26 -7.78 -9.40
CA GLY A 16 -17.54 -8.33 -8.92
C GLY A 16 -17.64 -8.45 -7.40
N SER A 17 -16.49 -8.48 -6.71
CA SER A 17 -16.43 -8.30 -5.25
C SER A 17 -16.77 -6.86 -4.85
N GLN A 18 -17.14 -6.63 -3.58
CA GLN A 18 -17.31 -5.27 -3.07
C GLN A 18 -15.98 -4.50 -3.16
N MET A 19 -15.97 -3.46 -3.99
CA MET A 19 -14.79 -2.61 -4.24
C MET A 19 -14.97 -1.24 -3.61
N GLY A 20 -13.86 -0.68 -3.12
CA GLY A 20 -13.72 0.71 -2.71
C GLY A 20 -12.59 1.38 -3.49
N GLU A 21 -12.18 2.54 -2.98
CA GLU A 21 -11.13 3.35 -3.57
C GLU A 21 -9.93 3.47 -2.61
N ALA A 22 -8.73 3.27 -3.13
CA ALA A 22 -7.48 3.55 -2.45
C ALA A 22 -6.81 4.74 -3.13
N HIS A 23 -6.64 5.82 -2.37
CA HIS A 23 -6.08 7.08 -2.87
C HIS A 23 -4.65 7.28 -2.42
N THR A 24 -3.80 7.74 -3.32
CA THR A 24 -2.46 8.23 -3.01
C THR A 24 -2.15 9.49 -3.80
N TRP A 25 -0.99 10.08 -3.56
CA TRP A 25 -0.54 11.29 -4.26
C TRP A 25 0.65 10.95 -5.15
N GLY A 26 0.46 11.14 -6.45
CA GLY A 26 1.56 11.19 -7.41
C GLY A 26 2.28 12.54 -7.33
N LYS A 27 3.07 12.84 -8.36
CA LYS A 27 3.81 14.11 -8.46
C LYS A 27 2.87 15.33 -8.50
N ASP A 28 1.89 15.30 -9.39
CA ASP A 28 1.05 16.45 -9.72
C ASP A 28 -0.45 16.21 -9.44
N GLU A 29 -0.85 14.96 -9.19
CA GLU A 29 -2.26 14.58 -9.07
C GLU A 29 -2.52 13.45 -8.06
N ARG A 30 -3.77 13.35 -7.61
CA ARG A 30 -4.26 12.22 -6.82
C ARG A 30 -4.41 11.01 -7.73
N VAL A 31 -3.80 9.90 -7.36
CA VAL A 31 -3.94 8.62 -8.05
C VAL A 31 -4.93 7.76 -7.26
N THR A 32 -5.87 7.12 -7.95
CA THR A 32 -6.92 6.29 -7.35
C THR A 32 -6.84 4.88 -7.91
N HIS A 33 -6.90 3.88 -7.02
CA HIS A 33 -6.90 2.46 -7.36
C HIS A 33 -8.14 1.76 -6.80
N PRO A 34 -8.75 0.82 -7.54
CA PRO A 34 -9.78 -0.06 -6.98
C PRO A 34 -9.16 -0.99 -5.92
N ILE A 35 -9.86 -1.19 -4.81
CA ILE A 35 -9.44 -2.09 -3.72
C ILE A 35 -10.61 -2.96 -3.25
N CYS A 36 -10.37 -4.25 -3.00
CA CYS A 36 -11.39 -5.16 -2.44
C CYS A 36 -11.47 -5.05 -0.91
N VAL A 37 -12.57 -5.53 -0.33
CA VAL A 37 -12.75 -5.58 1.13
C VAL A 37 -11.64 -6.32 1.85
N ASP A 38 -11.17 -7.45 1.30
CA ASP A 38 -10.15 -8.27 1.94
C ASP A 38 -8.82 -7.50 2.10
N CYS A 39 -8.38 -6.79 1.06
CA CYS A 39 -7.21 -5.91 1.13
C CYS A 39 -7.42 -4.71 2.05
N ALA A 40 -8.65 -4.18 2.14
CA ALA A 40 -8.96 -3.02 2.98
C ALA A 40 -8.95 -3.33 4.49
N VAL A 41 -9.17 -4.59 4.88
CA VAL A 41 -9.28 -5.02 6.29
C VAL A 41 -8.10 -5.84 6.78
N GLN A 42 -7.03 -5.99 5.98
CA GLN A 42 -5.86 -6.76 6.41
C GLN A 42 -5.31 -6.25 7.76
N GLU A 43 -5.04 -7.19 8.66
CA GLU A 43 -4.40 -6.89 9.92
C GLU A 43 -2.99 -6.36 9.65
N ARG A 44 -2.71 -5.18 10.20
CA ARG A 44 -1.42 -4.52 10.04
C ARG A 44 -0.45 -5.13 11.04
N PRO A 45 0.70 -5.66 10.60
CA PRO A 45 1.74 -6.05 11.54
C PRO A 45 2.30 -4.77 12.15
N ASP A 46 1.98 -4.51 13.42
CA ASP A 46 2.57 -3.40 14.17
C ASP A 46 3.96 -3.84 14.63
N PRO A 47 5.04 -3.23 14.12
CA PRO A 47 6.37 -3.60 14.56
C PRO A 47 6.57 -3.15 16.02
N GLU A 48 7.25 -3.97 16.80
CA GLU A 48 7.49 -3.68 18.23
C GLU A 48 8.33 -2.41 18.45
N GLU A 49 9.13 -2.03 17.45
CA GLU A 49 9.97 -0.84 17.47
C GLU A 49 9.26 0.39 16.91
N ARG A 50 9.35 1.50 17.64
CA ARG A 50 8.57 2.72 17.43
C ARG A 50 8.77 3.40 16.06
N ASP A 51 9.92 3.18 15.43
CA ASP A 51 10.29 3.82 14.16
C ASP A 51 10.35 2.80 13.01
N HIS A 52 9.91 1.56 13.24
CA HIS A 52 9.74 0.56 12.21
C HIS A 52 8.35 0.66 11.60
N HIS A 53 8.25 0.30 10.32
CA HIS A 53 7.00 0.30 9.58
C HIS A 53 6.92 -0.92 8.68
N THR A 54 5.77 -1.58 8.68
CA THR A 54 5.57 -2.81 7.92
C THR A 54 4.81 -2.54 6.63
N CYS A 55 5.26 -3.14 5.52
CA CYS A 55 4.50 -3.18 4.29
C CYS A 55 3.28 -4.10 4.44
N ASP A 56 2.08 -3.56 4.23
CA ASP A 56 0.83 -4.32 4.33
C ASP A 56 0.72 -5.45 3.30
N GLY A 57 1.47 -5.40 2.19
CA GLY A 57 1.40 -6.41 1.14
C GLY A 57 2.34 -7.61 1.32
N CYS A 58 3.55 -7.40 1.84
CA CYS A 58 4.58 -8.46 1.93
C CYS A 58 5.17 -8.65 3.33
N GLY A 59 4.81 -7.82 4.30
CA GLY A 59 5.34 -7.90 5.67
C GLY A 59 6.77 -7.39 5.84
N LEU A 60 7.41 -6.85 4.79
CA LEU A 60 8.75 -6.25 4.93
C LEU A 60 8.73 -5.08 5.91
N VAL A 61 9.76 -5.00 6.75
CA VAL A 61 9.92 -3.93 7.74
C VAL A 61 10.96 -2.90 7.24
N VAL A 62 10.63 -1.62 7.36
CA VAL A 62 11.52 -0.50 7.05
C VAL A 62 11.68 0.45 8.24
N ASP A 63 12.81 1.12 8.33
CA ASP A 63 13.11 2.11 9.38
C ASP A 63 12.63 3.55 9.06
N ALA A 64 12.03 3.73 7.88
CA ALA A 64 11.53 5.01 7.42
C ALA A 64 10.19 4.85 6.73
N LEU A 65 9.15 5.46 7.31
CA LEU A 65 7.80 5.48 6.71
C LEU A 65 7.79 5.99 5.27
N ALA A 66 8.69 6.92 4.95
CA ALA A 66 8.81 7.48 3.60
C ALA A 66 9.28 6.46 2.54
N ALA A 67 9.81 5.30 2.93
CA ALA A 67 10.13 4.19 2.04
C ALA A 67 8.89 3.36 1.66
N LEU A 68 7.74 3.63 2.27
CA LEU A 68 6.45 3.04 1.91
C LEU A 68 5.54 4.10 1.28
N THR A 69 4.83 3.71 0.23
CA THR A 69 3.76 4.53 -0.32
C THR A 69 2.51 4.38 0.51
N ARG A 70 1.98 5.50 1.00
CA ARG A 70 0.76 5.53 1.79
C ARG A 70 -0.47 5.71 0.90
N PHE A 71 -1.47 4.87 1.10
CA PHE A 71 -2.79 4.95 0.52
C PHE A 71 -3.81 5.26 1.59
N ARG A 72 -4.82 6.06 1.27
CA ARG A 72 -6.03 6.23 2.09
C ARG A 72 -7.14 5.42 1.44
N VAL A 73 -7.69 4.47 2.20
CA VAL A 73 -8.80 3.63 1.76
C VAL A 73 -10.13 4.26 2.13
N GLU A 74 -11.06 4.23 1.18
CA GLU A 74 -12.46 4.61 1.34
C GLU A 74 -13.33 3.47 0.78
N LEU A 75 -13.91 2.65 1.69
CA LEU A 75 -14.79 1.53 1.32
C LEU A 75 -15.95 1.40 2.31
N GLY A 76 -17.10 1.98 1.95
CA GLY A 76 -18.28 1.99 2.83
C GLY A 76 -17.99 2.72 4.14
N HIS A 77 -17.91 1.99 5.25
CA HIS A 77 -17.54 2.54 6.56
C HIS A 77 -16.07 2.26 6.96
N LEU A 78 -15.31 1.59 6.08
CA LEU A 78 -13.89 1.33 6.29
C LEU A 78 -13.10 2.54 5.79
N GLU A 79 -12.43 3.21 6.74
CA GLU A 79 -11.45 4.25 6.47
C GLU A 79 -10.14 3.90 7.17
N GLY A 80 -9.01 4.08 6.48
CA GLY A 80 -7.71 3.85 7.09
C GLY A 80 -6.54 3.95 6.13
N PRO A 81 -5.31 4.07 6.65
CA PRO A 81 -4.12 4.03 5.83
C PRO A 81 -3.73 2.60 5.45
N LEU A 82 -3.22 2.41 4.24
CA LEU A 82 -2.39 1.27 3.87
C LEU A 82 -1.01 1.78 3.44
N GLN A 83 0.02 0.99 3.61
CA GLN A 83 1.42 1.31 3.35
C GLN A 83 2.06 0.17 2.56
N PHE A 84 2.46 0.46 1.32
CA PHE A 84 3.04 -0.54 0.43
C PHE A 84 4.46 -0.16 0.04
N CYS A 85 5.37 -1.13 0.07
CA CYS A 85 6.71 -0.96 -0.49
C CYS A 85 6.62 -0.86 -2.02
N ALA A 86 7.68 -0.38 -2.66
CA ALA A 86 7.73 -0.22 -4.12
C ALA A 86 7.44 -1.52 -4.91
N ARG A 87 7.62 -2.70 -4.29
CA ARG A 87 7.37 -4.01 -4.91
C ARG A 87 5.89 -4.44 -4.84
N CYS A 88 5.17 -4.00 -3.81
CA CYS A 88 3.74 -4.30 -3.62
C CYS A 88 2.83 -3.17 -4.11
N ASN A 89 3.37 -1.98 -4.35
CA ASN A 89 2.60 -0.81 -4.76
C ASN A 89 1.99 -1.02 -6.17
N PRO A 90 0.67 -0.86 -6.34
CA PRO A 90 0.05 -0.87 -7.66
C PRO A 90 0.39 0.41 -8.44
N GLY A 91 1.28 0.30 -9.43
CA GLY A 91 1.52 1.34 -10.43
C GLY A 91 2.57 2.38 -10.01
N GLY A 92 3.62 2.53 -10.83
CA GLY A 92 4.80 3.35 -10.53
C GLY A 92 4.57 4.87 -10.41
N LEU A 93 3.39 5.41 -10.74
CA LEU A 93 3.10 6.84 -10.50
C LEU A 93 2.94 7.16 -9.01
N ALA A 94 2.56 6.15 -8.21
CA ALA A 94 2.34 6.28 -6.78
C ALA A 94 3.64 6.36 -5.98
N THR A 95 4.80 6.00 -6.56
CA THR A 95 6.08 5.92 -5.84
C THR A 95 6.93 7.19 -5.95
N TYR A 96 6.45 8.26 -6.60
CA TYR A 96 7.27 9.47 -6.86
C TYR A 96 7.89 10.09 -5.60
N TRP A 97 7.15 10.09 -4.48
CA TRP A 97 7.60 10.62 -3.19
C TRP A 97 8.24 9.56 -2.28
N THR A 98 8.26 8.31 -2.72
CA THR A 98 8.74 7.17 -1.93
C THR A 98 10.26 7.11 -1.99
N ARG A 99 10.91 7.07 -0.82
CA ARG A 99 12.35 6.86 -0.70
C ARG A 99 12.73 5.46 -1.15
N ASP A 100 14.00 5.29 -1.49
CA ASP A 100 14.54 4.00 -1.95
C ASP A 100 14.26 2.90 -0.92
N LEU A 101 13.67 1.79 -1.37
CA LEU A 101 13.27 0.72 -0.49
C LEU A 101 14.50 0.01 0.07
N GLU A 102 15.49 -0.28 -0.78
CA GLU A 102 16.67 -1.06 -0.42
C GLU A 102 17.50 -0.38 0.68
N GLU A 103 17.59 0.96 0.69
CA GLU A 103 18.31 1.71 1.73
C GLU A 103 17.67 1.62 3.11
N HIS A 104 16.37 1.34 3.17
CA HIS A 104 15.56 1.40 4.39
C HIS A 104 15.10 0.04 4.91
N LEU A 105 15.50 -1.06 4.26
CA LEU A 105 15.18 -2.41 4.73
C LEU A 105 15.87 -2.70 6.06
N VAL A 106 15.07 -3.00 7.08
CA VAL A 106 15.59 -3.57 8.34
C VAL A 106 15.90 -5.04 8.06
N GLN A 107 17.17 -5.42 8.09
CA GLN A 107 17.52 -6.84 8.11
C GLN A 107 17.00 -7.41 9.43
N GLU A 108 16.09 -8.39 9.38
CA GLU A 108 15.87 -9.23 10.56
C GLU A 108 17.21 -9.87 10.89
N VAL A 109 17.80 -9.46 12.01
CA VAL A 109 18.97 -10.13 12.57
C VAL A 109 18.50 -11.53 12.94
N SER A 110 18.77 -12.48 12.07
CA SER A 110 18.60 -13.90 12.40
C SER A 110 19.68 -14.22 13.44
N GLU A 111 19.27 -14.41 14.70
CA GLU A 111 20.11 -15.07 15.73
C GLU A 111 20.24 -16.58 15.45
#